data_AF-A0A7L2CBT2-F1
#
_entry.id   AF-A0A7L2CBT2-F1
#
_cell.length_a   1.000
_cell.length_b   1.000
_cell.length_c   1.000
_cell.angle_alpha   90.00
_cell.angle_beta   90.00
_cell.angle_gamma   90.00
#
_symmetry.space_group_name_H-M   'P 1'
#
loop_
_entity.id
_entity.type
_entity.pdbx_description
1 polymer ?
#
loop_
_entity_poly.entity_id
_entity_poly.type
_entity_poly.pdbx_seq_one_letter_code
_entity_poly.pdbx_strand_id
1 'polypeptide(L)'
;KVTTLVNTSNKGPSGKKKGRSKKAHVLAASVEQATQNFLEKGDQIAKESQDLKEELVAAVEDVRKQGETMRIASSEFADDPCSSVKRGTMVRAARALLSAVTRLLILADMADVMRLLSHLKIVEEALEAVKNATNEQDLANRFKEFGKEMVKLNYVAARRQQELKDPHCRDEMAAARGALKKNATMLYTASQAFLRHPDVAATRANRDYVFKQVQEAIAGISNAAQATSPTDENKGHTGIGELAAALNEFDVSI
;
A
#
# COMPACT_ATOMS: atom_id res chain seq x y z
N LYS A 1 -10.48 3.12 21.12
CA LYS A 1 -10.52 2.39 22.42
C LYS A 1 -9.45 2.90 23.39
N VAL A 2 -8.16 2.83 23.02
CA VAL A 2 -7.04 3.36 23.86
C VAL A 2 -7.23 4.84 24.21
N THR A 3 -7.55 5.68 23.23
CA THR A 3 -7.81 7.13 23.42
C THR A 3 -8.94 7.39 24.43
N THR A 4 -9.99 6.56 24.43
CA THR A 4 -11.13 6.69 25.33
C THR A 4 -10.75 6.37 26.78
N LEU A 5 -9.93 5.32 26.99
CA LEU A 5 -9.41 4.95 28.31
C LEU A 5 -8.47 6.02 28.88
N VAL A 6 -7.62 6.60 28.04
CA VAL A 6 -6.72 7.71 28.44
C VAL A 6 -7.52 8.96 28.86
N ASN A 7 -8.66 9.22 28.21
CA ASN A 7 -9.44 10.44 28.42
C ASN A 7 -10.51 10.35 29.52
N THR A 8 -10.79 9.16 30.09
CA THR A 8 -11.88 8.98 31.07
C THR A 8 -11.74 9.80 32.36
N SER A 9 -10.57 10.39 32.60
CA SER A 9 -10.23 11.12 33.82
C SER A 9 -9.99 12.63 33.63
N ASN A 10 -10.37 13.20 32.48
CA ASN A 10 -10.37 14.66 32.26
C ASN A 10 -11.50 15.40 33.00
N LYS A 11 -12.41 14.67 33.63
CA LYS A 11 -13.34 15.24 34.61
C LYS A 11 -12.57 15.31 35.93
N GLY A 12 -12.31 16.52 36.42
CA GLY A 12 -11.55 16.79 37.64
C GLY A 12 -12.01 15.98 38.86
N PRO A 13 -11.26 16.01 39.98
CA PRO A 13 -11.48 15.13 41.12
C PRO A 13 -12.92 15.26 41.65
N SER A 14 -13.72 14.22 41.41
CA SER A 14 -15.08 14.12 41.96
C SER A 14 -14.95 13.76 43.44
N GLY A 15 -15.55 14.56 44.32
CA GLY A 15 -15.57 14.36 45.79
C GLY A 15 -16.34 13.13 46.29
N LYS A 16 -16.47 12.07 45.48
CA LYS A 16 -17.10 10.80 45.88
C LYS A 16 -16.03 9.82 46.36
N LYS A 17 -16.39 8.98 47.34
CA LYS A 17 -15.53 7.99 48.02
C LYS A 17 -14.59 7.26 47.03
N LYS A 18 -13.31 7.16 47.40
CA LYS A 18 -12.30 6.31 46.73
C LYS A 18 -12.85 4.89 46.61
N GLY A 19 -13.22 4.50 45.40
CA GLY A 19 -13.86 3.22 45.11
C GLY A 19 -13.63 2.82 43.66
N ARG A 20 -13.39 1.52 43.47
CA ARG A 20 -13.14 0.83 42.21
C ARG A 20 -14.11 1.31 41.11
N SER A 21 -13.60 1.95 40.05
CA SER A 21 -14.45 2.43 38.96
C SER A 21 -14.81 1.27 38.04
N LYS A 22 -16.04 0.77 38.11
CA LYS A 22 -16.56 -0.26 37.19
C LYS A 22 -16.33 0.12 35.71
N LYS A 23 -16.38 1.42 35.38
CA LYS A 23 -16.14 1.92 34.02
C LYS A 23 -14.69 1.79 33.56
N ALA A 24 -13.71 1.97 34.46
CA ALA A 24 -12.29 1.85 34.12
C ALA A 24 -11.92 0.39 33.80
N HIS A 25 -12.42 -0.56 34.59
CA HIS A 25 -12.21 -2.00 34.32
C HIS A 25 -12.84 -2.44 32.99
N VAL A 26 -14.05 -1.97 32.68
CA VAL A 26 -14.69 -2.26 31.38
C VAL A 26 -13.86 -1.74 30.21
N LEU A 27 -13.28 -0.55 30.34
CA LEU A 27 -12.42 0.02 29.30
C LEU A 27 -11.08 -0.73 29.17
N ALA A 28 -10.47 -1.12 30.28
CA ALA A 28 -9.25 -1.94 30.28
C ALA A 28 -9.49 -3.30 29.58
N ALA A 29 -10.57 -4.00 29.93
CA ALA A 29 -10.96 -5.26 29.29
C ALA A 29 -11.25 -5.07 27.79
N SER A 30 -11.86 -3.96 27.39
CA SER A 30 -12.12 -3.67 25.97
C SER A 30 -10.83 -3.41 25.17
N VAL A 31 -9.81 -2.82 25.80
CA VAL A 31 -8.48 -2.64 25.21
C VAL A 31 -7.78 -3.99 25.08
N GLU A 32 -7.78 -4.81 26.13
CA GLU A 32 -7.21 -6.16 26.11
C GLU A 32 -7.82 -7.02 24.99
N GLN A 33 -9.14 -7.07 24.89
CA GLN A 33 -9.82 -7.80 23.82
C GLN A 33 -9.47 -7.26 22.43
N ALA A 34 -9.34 -5.94 22.28
CA ALA A 34 -8.96 -5.35 21.00
C ALA A 34 -7.52 -5.71 20.61
N THR A 35 -6.61 -5.73 21.57
CA THR A 35 -5.22 -6.14 21.36
C THR A 35 -5.14 -7.62 20.98
N GLN A 36 -5.90 -8.48 21.65
CA GLN A 36 -5.93 -9.91 21.34
C GLN A 36 -6.45 -10.19 19.93
N ASN A 37 -7.59 -9.58 19.56
CA ASN A 37 -8.14 -9.70 18.20
C ASN A 37 -7.18 -9.15 17.13
N PHE A 38 -6.39 -8.13 17.47
CA PHE A 38 -5.38 -7.58 16.58
C PHE A 38 -4.20 -8.55 16.41
N LEU A 39 -3.73 -9.18 17.50
CA LEU A 39 -2.68 -10.19 17.46
C LEU A 39 -3.06 -11.39 16.61
N GLU A 40 -4.28 -11.91 16.73
CA GLU A 40 -4.76 -13.02 15.90
C GLU A 40 -4.67 -12.70 14.41
N LYS A 41 -5.06 -11.47 14.02
CA LYS A 41 -4.91 -11.01 12.63
C LYS A 41 -3.45 -10.81 12.24
N GLY A 42 -2.62 -10.28 13.15
CA GLY A 42 -1.19 -10.09 12.95
C GLY A 42 -0.47 -11.42 12.71
N ASP A 43 -0.76 -12.43 13.52
CA ASP A 43 -0.22 -13.80 13.39
C ASP A 43 -0.62 -14.40 12.04
N GLN A 44 -1.87 -14.21 11.60
CA GLN A 44 -2.33 -14.68 10.29
C GLN A 44 -1.57 -13.99 9.15
N ILE A 45 -1.44 -12.66 9.20
CA ILE A 45 -0.70 -11.87 8.19
C ILE A 45 0.77 -12.34 8.12
N ALA A 46 1.44 -12.47 9.27
CA ALA A 46 2.83 -12.92 9.33
C ALA A 46 2.99 -14.35 8.80
N LYS A 47 2.03 -15.24 9.05
CA LYS A 47 2.06 -16.62 8.56
C LYS A 47 1.87 -16.72 7.05
N GLU A 48 0.96 -15.92 6.49
CA GLU A 48 0.63 -15.90 5.06
C GLU A 48 1.64 -15.12 4.22
N SER A 49 2.43 -14.24 4.84
CA SER A 49 3.39 -13.41 4.10
C SER A 49 4.53 -14.24 3.50
N GLN A 50 4.81 -13.96 2.23
CA GLN A 50 5.97 -14.50 1.50
C GLN A 50 7.18 -13.56 1.62
N ASP A 51 6.92 -12.27 1.84
CA ASP A 51 7.91 -11.20 1.97
C ASP A 51 7.99 -10.74 3.43
N LEU A 52 9.18 -10.39 3.91
CA LEU A 52 9.43 -9.86 5.27
C LEU A 52 8.86 -10.72 6.41
N LYS A 53 8.83 -12.04 6.24
CA LYS A 53 8.15 -12.97 7.17
C LYS A 53 8.74 -12.91 8.57
N GLU A 54 10.06 -12.93 8.70
CA GLU A 54 10.74 -12.93 9.99
C GLU A 54 10.53 -11.60 10.72
N GLU A 55 10.57 -10.49 9.98
CA GLU A 55 10.34 -9.14 10.49
C GLU A 55 8.89 -8.95 10.94
N LEU A 56 7.93 -9.50 10.20
CA LEU A 56 6.52 -9.49 10.57
C LEU A 56 6.28 -10.31 11.84
N VAL A 57 6.84 -11.52 11.94
CA VAL A 57 6.76 -12.34 13.16
C VAL A 57 7.35 -11.60 14.35
N ALA A 58 8.54 -11.01 14.20
CA ALA A 58 9.17 -10.23 15.27
C ALA A 58 8.35 -9.00 15.67
N ALA A 59 7.71 -8.32 14.71
CA ALA A 59 6.83 -7.19 14.99
C ALA A 59 5.55 -7.61 15.73
N VAL A 60 4.97 -8.77 15.40
CA VAL A 60 3.82 -9.33 16.14
C VAL A 60 4.21 -9.69 17.57
N GLU A 61 5.39 -10.29 17.79
CA GLU A 61 5.91 -10.56 19.13
C GLU A 61 6.11 -9.28 19.95
N ASP A 62 6.59 -8.20 19.34
CA ASP A 62 6.72 -6.92 20.03
C ASP A 62 5.33 -6.36 20.41
N VAL A 63 4.35 -6.40 19.50
CA VAL A 63 2.96 -6.02 19.83
C VAL A 63 2.42 -6.86 20.98
N ARG A 64 2.73 -8.15 21.05
CA ARG A 64 2.30 -9.05 22.14
C ARG A 64 2.90 -8.61 23.47
N LYS A 65 4.20 -8.32 23.50
CA LYS A 65 4.91 -7.83 24.69
C LYS A 65 4.39 -6.47 25.18
N GLN A 66 4.20 -5.51 24.26
CA GLN A 66 3.65 -4.20 24.61
C GLN A 66 2.17 -4.31 25.03
N GLY A 67 1.43 -5.25 24.43
CA GLY A 67 0.05 -5.56 24.77
C GLY A 67 -0.11 -6.03 26.21
N GLU A 68 0.76 -6.95 26.65
CA GLU A 68 0.78 -7.43 28.03
C GLU A 68 1.14 -6.32 29.02
N THR A 69 2.14 -5.51 28.68
CA THR A 69 2.52 -4.33 29.48
C THR A 69 1.34 -3.36 29.64
N MET A 70 0.60 -3.12 28.56
CA MET A 70 -0.60 -2.27 28.56
C MET A 70 -1.73 -2.89 29.37
N ARG A 71 -1.93 -4.21 29.32
CA ARG A 71 -2.93 -4.93 30.10
C ARG A 71 -2.71 -4.75 31.60
N ILE A 72 -1.47 -5.00 32.07
CA ILE A 72 -1.07 -4.83 33.47
C ILE A 72 -1.28 -3.38 33.92
N ALA A 73 -0.71 -2.42 33.18
CA ALA A 73 -0.80 -1.00 33.53
C ALA A 73 -2.25 -0.47 33.53
N SER A 74 -3.09 -0.97 32.63
CA SER A 74 -4.52 -0.62 32.58
C SER A 74 -5.31 -1.21 33.74
N SER A 75 -4.98 -2.44 34.17
CA SER A 75 -5.60 -3.05 35.36
C SER A 75 -5.24 -2.29 36.63
N GLU A 76 -3.95 -2.00 36.83
CA GLU A 76 -3.47 -1.25 37.99
C GLU A 76 -4.11 0.14 38.09
N PHE A 77 -4.25 0.83 36.94
CA PHE A 77 -4.95 2.10 36.85
C PHE A 77 -6.45 1.96 37.13
N ALA A 78 -7.10 0.89 36.64
CA ALA A 78 -8.52 0.68 36.89
C ALA A 78 -8.83 0.44 38.38
N ASP A 79 -7.92 -0.20 39.12
CA ASP A 79 -8.02 -0.38 40.56
C ASP A 79 -7.84 0.94 41.34
N ASP A 80 -7.06 1.90 40.81
CA ASP A 80 -6.88 3.24 41.41
C ASP A 80 -6.84 4.38 40.36
N PRO A 81 -8.01 4.80 39.85
CA PRO A 81 -8.10 5.77 38.74
C PRO A 81 -7.66 7.21 39.09
N CYS A 82 -7.56 7.51 40.39
CA CYS A 82 -7.15 8.82 40.88
C CYS A 82 -5.62 8.95 40.99
N SER A 83 -4.87 7.85 40.87
CA SER A 83 -3.40 7.89 40.88
C SER A 83 -2.83 8.47 39.59
N SER A 84 -2.17 9.62 39.72
CA SER A 84 -1.44 10.28 38.63
C SER A 84 -0.26 9.42 38.14
N VAL A 85 0.41 8.71 39.04
CA VAL A 85 1.54 7.82 38.72
C VAL A 85 1.08 6.65 37.86
N LYS A 86 0.03 5.93 38.29
CA LYS A 86 -0.50 4.78 37.54
C LYS A 86 -1.08 5.21 36.18
N ARG A 87 -1.74 6.37 36.13
CA ARG A 87 -2.15 6.98 34.85
C ARG A 87 -0.96 7.23 33.93
N GLY A 88 0.11 7.82 34.45
CA GLY A 88 1.34 8.09 33.69
C GLY A 88 1.96 6.81 33.12
N THR A 89 2.03 5.75 33.92
CA THR A 89 2.51 4.43 33.48
C THR A 89 1.63 3.83 32.38
N MET A 90 0.31 3.84 32.56
CA MET A 90 -0.64 3.37 31.56
C MET A 90 -0.52 4.16 30.24
N VAL A 91 -0.38 5.48 30.30
CA VAL A 91 -0.22 6.33 29.10
C VAL A 91 1.07 5.99 28.35
N ARG A 92 2.17 5.72 29.05
CA ARG A 92 3.43 5.28 28.41
C ARG A 92 3.26 3.91 27.75
N ALA A 93 2.66 2.95 28.43
CA ALA A 93 2.37 1.63 27.87
C ALA A 93 1.46 1.71 26.63
N ALA A 94 0.45 2.58 26.67
CA ALA A 94 -0.44 2.84 25.54
C ALA A 94 0.31 3.37 24.31
N ARG A 95 1.24 4.33 24.50
CA ARG A 95 2.06 4.86 23.40
C ARG A 95 2.99 3.80 22.83
N ALA A 96 3.63 3.00 23.68
CA ALA A 96 4.49 1.91 23.24
C ALA A 96 3.72 0.88 22.41
N LEU A 97 2.52 0.48 22.87
CA LEU A 97 1.64 -0.42 22.12
C LEU A 97 1.24 0.15 20.76
N LEU A 98 0.79 1.41 20.70
CA LEU A 98 0.42 2.05 19.44
C LEU A 98 1.61 2.18 18.48
N SER A 99 2.82 2.41 19.01
CA SER A 99 4.05 2.44 18.20
C SER A 99 4.38 1.07 17.61
N ALA A 100 4.32 0.00 18.42
CA ALA A 100 4.54 -1.37 17.94
C ALA A 100 3.48 -1.78 16.88
N VAL A 101 2.20 -1.45 17.12
CA VAL A 101 1.11 -1.68 16.16
C VAL A 101 1.38 -0.94 14.84
N THR A 102 1.79 0.32 14.91
CA THR A 102 2.10 1.12 13.71
C THR A 102 3.24 0.50 12.92
N ARG A 103 4.31 0.07 13.61
CA ARG A 103 5.45 -0.61 12.97
C ARG A 103 5.02 -1.90 12.26
N LEU A 104 4.19 -2.72 12.89
CA LEU A 104 3.65 -3.94 12.25
C LEU A 104 2.86 -3.61 10.98
N LEU A 105 1.99 -2.61 11.03
CA LEU A 105 1.17 -2.22 9.89
C LEU A 105 2.01 -1.66 8.73
N ILE A 106 3.07 -0.88 9.03
CA ILE A 106 4.01 -0.39 8.02
C ILE A 106 4.75 -1.57 7.37
N LEU A 107 5.25 -2.53 8.16
CA LEU A 107 5.92 -3.71 7.61
C LEU A 107 4.99 -4.57 6.74
N ALA A 108 3.73 -4.72 7.15
CA ALA A 108 2.73 -5.44 6.35
C ALA A 108 2.45 -4.73 5.01
N ASP A 109 2.31 -3.41 5.02
CA ASP A 109 2.13 -2.61 3.79
C ASP A 109 3.36 -2.74 2.87
N MET A 110 4.56 -2.65 3.43
CA MET A 110 5.81 -2.83 2.67
C MET A 110 5.89 -4.21 2.02
N ALA A 111 5.53 -5.28 2.73
CA ALA A 111 5.49 -6.63 2.18
C ALA A 111 4.50 -6.74 1.01
N ASP A 112 3.31 -6.14 1.13
CA ASP A 112 2.32 -6.11 0.05
C ASP A 112 2.81 -5.33 -1.18
N VAL A 113 3.48 -4.19 -0.98
CA VAL A 113 4.08 -3.40 -2.06
C VAL A 113 5.22 -4.17 -2.73
N MET A 114 6.12 -4.80 -1.96
CA MET A 114 7.21 -5.61 -2.50
C MET A 114 6.70 -6.75 -3.39
N ARG A 115 5.64 -7.44 -2.95
CA ARG A 115 4.99 -8.48 -3.75
C ARG A 115 4.44 -7.94 -5.07
N LEU A 116 3.81 -6.76 -5.07
CA LEU A 116 3.33 -6.12 -6.29
C LEU A 116 4.48 -5.77 -7.24
N LEU A 117 5.57 -5.19 -6.72
CA LEU A 117 6.75 -4.84 -7.50
C LEU A 117 7.42 -6.09 -8.12
N SER A 118 7.46 -7.20 -7.38
CA SER A 118 7.93 -8.49 -7.88
C SER A 118 7.10 -8.98 -9.07
N HIS A 119 5.77 -8.92 -8.98
CA HIS A 119 4.89 -9.26 -10.11
C HIS A 119 5.05 -8.32 -11.30
N LEU A 120 5.25 -7.02 -11.08
CA LEU A 120 5.54 -6.06 -12.15
C LEU A 120 6.82 -6.42 -12.91
N LYS A 121 7.89 -6.77 -12.18
CA LYS A 121 9.16 -7.19 -12.78
C LYS A 121 9.01 -8.46 -13.63
N ILE A 122 8.30 -9.47 -13.12
CA ILE A 122 8.00 -10.71 -13.87
C ILE A 122 7.25 -10.39 -15.17
N VAL A 123 6.26 -9.48 -15.11
CA VAL A 123 5.50 -9.07 -16.30
C VAL A 123 6.35 -8.27 -17.29
N GLU A 124 7.24 -7.40 -16.81
CA GLU A 124 8.18 -6.66 -17.66
C GLU A 124 9.12 -7.62 -18.41
N GLU A 125 9.72 -8.57 -17.70
CA GLU A 125 10.61 -9.59 -18.29
C GLU A 125 9.86 -10.45 -19.31
N ALA A 126 8.62 -10.84 -19.02
CA ALA A 126 7.78 -11.59 -19.96
C ALA A 126 7.45 -10.78 -21.23
N LEU A 127 7.19 -9.47 -21.12
CA LEU A 127 6.92 -8.60 -22.27
C LEU A 127 8.19 -8.27 -23.07
N GLU A 128 9.36 -8.15 -22.44
CA GLU A 128 10.63 -8.05 -23.14
C GLU A 128 10.90 -9.35 -23.94
N ALA A 129 10.55 -10.52 -23.39
CA ALA A 129 10.64 -11.78 -24.13
C ALA A 129 9.66 -11.84 -25.33
N VAL A 130 8.47 -11.21 -25.23
CA VAL A 130 7.54 -11.04 -26.37
C VAL A 130 8.11 -10.13 -27.46
N LYS A 131 8.78 -9.03 -27.08
CA LYS A 131 9.46 -8.13 -28.02
C LYS A 131 10.61 -8.83 -28.74
N ASN A 132 11.36 -9.66 -28.04
CA ASN A 132 12.57 -10.33 -28.53
C ASN A 132 12.32 -11.69 -29.18
N ALA A 133 11.07 -12.12 -29.31
CA ALA A 133 10.72 -13.32 -30.05
C ALA A 133 11.24 -13.25 -31.49
N THR A 134 11.77 -14.37 -32.00
CA THR A 134 12.46 -14.43 -33.31
C THR A 134 11.62 -15.06 -34.41
N ASN A 135 10.45 -15.62 -34.09
CA ASN A 135 9.51 -16.21 -35.04
C ASN A 135 8.08 -16.21 -34.47
N GLU A 136 7.07 -16.40 -35.33
CA GLU A 136 5.66 -16.27 -34.93
C GLU A 136 5.23 -17.31 -33.88
N GLN A 137 5.77 -18.53 -33.94
CA GLN A 137 5.46 -19.58 -32.97
C GLN A 137 6.01 -19.22 -31.58
N ASP A 138 7.25 -18.74 -31.52
CA ASP A 138 7.88 -18.28 -30.30
C ASP A 138 7.13 -17.07 -29.72
N LEU A 139 6.74 -16.11 -30.57
CA LEU A 139 5.92 -14.96 -30.18
C LEU A 139 4.60 -15.40 -29.53
N ALA A 140 3.89 -16.34 -30.14
CA ALA A 140 2.63 -16.87 -29.60
C ALA A 140 2.84 -17.58 -28.25
N ASN A 141 3.92 -18.35 -28.11
CA ASN A 141 4.25 -19.06 -26.87
C ASN A 141 4.58 -18.07 -25.73
N ARG A 142 5.44 -17.08 -25.99
CA ARG A 142 5.81 -16.05 -24.99
C ARG A 142 4.62 -15.20 -24.57
N PHE A 143 3.75 -14.85 -25.51
CA PHE A 143 2.54 -14.09 -25.19
C PHE A 143 1.54 -14.90 -24.33
N LYS A 144 1.45 -16.22 -24.56
CA LYS A 144 0.66 -17.12 -23.71
C LYS A 144 1.22 -17.20 -22.28
N GLU A 145 2.54 -17.24 -22.12
CA GLU A 145 3.20 -17.22 -20.80
C GLU A 145 2.97 -15.90 -20.08
N PHE A 146 3.19 -14.78 -20.77
CA PHE A 146 2.85 -13.44 -20.27
C PHE A 146 1.40 -13.37 -19.76
N GLY A 147 0.44 -13.94 -20.49
CA GLY A 147 -0.96 -13.95 -20.08
C GLY A 147 -1.21 -14.56 -18.70
N LYS A 148 -0.43 -15.59 -18.31
CA LYS A 148 -0.53 -16.21 -16.97
C LYS A 148 -0.05 -15.26 -15.87
N GLU A 149 1.07 -14.58 -16.11
CA GLU A 149 1.63 -13.64 -15.14
C GLU A 149 0.80 -12.36 -15.04
N MET A 150 0.23 -11.91 -16.14
CA MET A 150 -0.67 -10.75 -16.18
C MET A 150 -1.93 -10.97 -15.32
N VAL A 151 -2.46 -12.19 -15.26
CA VAL A 151 -3.61 -12.51 -14.37
C VAL A 151 -3.24 -12.31 -12.90
N LYS A 152 -2.05 -12.79 -12.49
CA LYS A 152 -1.57 -12.62 -11.11
C LYS A 152 -1.33 -11.14 -10.79
N LEU A 153 -0.63 -10.42 -11.66
CA LEU A 153 -0.42 -8.98 -11.51
C LEU A 153 -1.74 -8.23 -11.41
N ASN A 154 -2.72 -8.54 -12.27
CA ASN A 154 -4.00 -7.86 -12.27
C ASN A 154 -4.75 -8.01 -10.94
N TYR A 155 -4.68 -9.19 -10.31
CA TYR A 155 -5.27 -9.41 -8.99
C TYR A 155 -4.59 -8.55 -7.91
N VAL A 156 -3.25 -8.61 -7.81
CA VAL A 156 -2.50 -7.88 -6.77
C VAL A 156 -2.63 -6.36 -6.97
N ALA A 157 -2.53 -5.88 -8.21
CA ALA A 157 -2.66 -4.47 -8.54
C ALA A 157 -4.08 -3.95 -8.30
N ALA A 158 -5.13 -4.74 -8.58
CA ALA A 158 -6.50 -4.35 -8.28
C ALA A 158 -6.75 -4.20 -6.78
N ARG A 159 -6.20 -5.13 -5.98
CA ARG A 159 -6.34 -5.08 -4.52
C ARG A 159 -5.65 -3.84 -3.96
N ARG A 160 -4.40 -3.56 -4.37
CA ARG A 160 -3.68 -2.34 -3.96
C ARG A 160 -4.45 -1.07 -4.35
N GLN A 161 -5.01 -1.01 -5.56
CA GLN A 161 -5.83 0.13 -6.00
C GLN A 161 -7.06 0.36 -5.09
N GLN A 162 -7.63 -0.68 -4.47
CA GLN A 162 -8.75 -0.54 -3.54
C GLN A 162 -8.31 -0.08 -2.14
N GLU A 163 -7.07 -0.38 -1.76
CA GLU A 163 -6.52 -0.04 -0.44
C GLU A 163 -6.07 1.41 -0.34
N LEU A 164 -5.58 1.98 -1.45
CA LEU A 164 -5.18 3.39 -1.57
C LEU A 164 -6.29 4.33 -1.10
N LYS A 165 -5.93 5.33 -0.30
CA LYS A 165 -6.90 6.28 0.29
C LYS A 165 -7.12 7.50 -0.58
N ASP A 166 -6.08 7.99 -1.25
CA ASP A 166 -6.17 9.12 -2.17
C ASP A 166 -6.86 8.70 -3.47
N PRO A 167 -8.03 9.28 -3.83
CA PRO A 167 -8.68 9.03 -5.11
C PRO A 167 -7.77 9.29 -6.32
N HIS A 168 -6.89 10.29 -6.25
CA HIS A 168 -5.99 10.60 -7.35
C HIS A 168 -5.03 9.44 -7.63
N CYS A 169 -4.32 8.93 -6.61
CA CYS A 169 -3.45 7.76 -6.75
C CYS A 169 -4.20 6.52 -7.24
N ARG A 170 -5.47 6.35 -6.84
CA ARG A 170 -6.32 5.24 -7.31
C ARG A 170 -6.60 5.33 -8.81
N ASP A 171 -6.92 6.52 -9.29
CA ASP A 171 -7.22 6.78 -10.69
C ASP A 171 -5.97 6.69 -11.55
N GLU A 172 -4.83 7.19 -11.08
CA GLU A 172 -3.52 7.01 -11.72
C GLU A 172 -3.16 5.52 -11.84
N MET A 173 -3.31 4.75 -10.76
CA MET A 173 -3.07 3.30 -10.78
C MET A 173 -4.02 2.60 -11.76
N ALA A 174 -5.30 2.99 -11.80
CA ALA A 174 -6.28 2.44 -12.74
C ALA A 174 -5.90 2.73 -14.20
N ALA A 175 -5.50 3.97 -14.49
CA ALA A 175 -5.07 4.40 -15.82
C ALA A 175 -3.82 3.64 -16.26
N ALA A 176 -2.81 3.53 -15.40
CA ALA A 176 -1.57 2.80 -15.68
C ALA A 176 -1.83 1.30 -15.93
N ARG A 177 -2.70 0.66 -15.13
CA ARG A 177 -3.15 -0.73 -15.37
C ARG A 177 -3.85 -0.89 -16.72
N GLY A 178 -4.71 0.05 -17.08
CA GLY A 178 -5.40 0.08 -18.38
C GLY A 178 -4.42 0.23 -19.54
N ALA A 179 -3.47 1.16 -19.42
CA ALA A 179 -2.41 1.38 -20.39
C ALA A 179 -1.53 0.13 -20.58
N LEU A 180 -1.11 -0.53 -19.49
CA LEU A 180 -0.33 -1.76 -19.57
C LEU A 180 -1.06 -2.84 -20.36
N LYS A 181 -2.36 -3.05 -20.08
CA LYS A 181 -3.17 -4.05 -20.80
C LYS A 181 -3.28 -3.73 -22.30
N LYS A 182 -3.53 -2.46 -22.64
CA LYS A 182 -3.60 -2.00 -24.04
C LYS A 182 -2.26 -2.17 -24.75
N ASN A 183 -1.19 -1.70 -24.12
CA ASN A 183 0.16 -1.71 -24.70
C ASN A 183 0.69 -3.13 -24.88
N ALA A 184 0.32 -4.08 -24.01
CA ALA A 184 0.68 -5.49 -24.18
C ALA A 184 0.08 -6.10 -25.47
N THR A 185 -1.19 -5.82 -25.77
CA THR A 185 -1.81 -6.28 -27.03
C THR A 185 -1.19 -5.58 -28.25
N MET A 186 -0.92 -4.28 -28.14
CA MET A 186 -0.21 -3.54 -29.19
C MET A 186 1.19 -4.10 -29.44
N LEU A 187 1.91 -4.47 -28.38
CA LEU A 187 3.27 -5.04 -28.47
C LEU A 187 3.25 -6.34 -29.24
N TYR A 188 2.28 -7.22 -28.97
CA TYR A 188 2.10 -8.46 -29.72
C TYR A 188 1.95 -8.19 -31.23
N THR A 189 1.05 -7.27 -31.60
CA THR A 189 0.82 -6.93 -33.02
C THR A 189 2.03 -6.25 -33.66
N ALA A 190 2.75 -5.40 -32.93
CA ALA A 190 3.95 -4.73 -33.42
C ALA A 190 5.11 -5.71 -33.62
N SER A 191 5.31 -6.64 -32.69
CA SER A 191 6.26 -7.75 -32.82
C SER A 191 5.92 -8.64 -34.01
N GLN A 192 4.63 -8.96 -34.21
CA GLN A 192 4.18 -9.74 -35.36
C GLN A 192 4.45 -9.04 -36.70
N ALA A 193 4.16 -7.73 -36.78
CA ALA A 193 4.45 -6.94 -37.98
C ALA A 193 5.97 -6.89 -38.28
N PHE A 194 6.79 -6.74 -37.25
CA PHE A 194 8.26 -6.79 -37.38
C PHE A 194 8.76 -8.15 -37.88
N LEU A 195 8.22 -9.25 -37.37
CA LEU A 195 8.60 -10.60 -37.82
C LEU A 195 8.24 -10.88 -39.28
N ARG A 196 7.14 -10.29 -39.78
CA ARG A 196 6.70 -10.44 -41.18
C ARG A 196 7.44 -9.54 -42.15
N HIS A 197 7.84 -8.36 -41.68
CA HIS A 197 8.49 -7.32 -42.50
C HIS A 197 9.74 -6.78 -41.78
N PRO A 198 10.79 -7.60 -41.61
CA PRO A 198 11.99 -7.23 -40.85
C PRO A 198 12.88 -6.19 -41.55
N ASP A 199 12.71 -6.05 -42.87
CA ASP A 199 13.37 -5.08 -43.75
C ASP A 199 12.77 -3.67 -43.63
N VAL A 200 11.52 -3.55 -43.18
CA VAL A 200 10.83 -2.28 -43.00
C VAL A 200 11.24 -1.64 -41.67
N ALA A 201 12.14 -0.65 -41.69
CA ALA A 201 12.64 0.02 -40.48
C ALA A 201 11.51 0.56 -39.54
N ALA A 202 10.37 0.97 -40.10
CA ALA A 202 9.23 1.47 -39.35
C ALA A 202 8.60 0.42 -38.42
N THR A 203 8.61 -0.88 -38.78
CA THR A 203 8.03 -1.94 -37.93
C THR A 203 8.86 -2.15 -36.66
N ARG A 204 10.20 -2.09 -36.79
CA ARG A 204 11.13 -2.12 -35.65
C ARG A 204 10.92 -0.91 -34.73
N ALA A 205 10.92 0.29 -35.31
CA ALA A 205 10.74 1.53 -34.54
C ALA A 205 9.40 1.54 -33.79
N ASN A 206 8.32 1.08 -34.43
CA ASN A 206 7.02 0.96 -33.79
C ASN A 206 7.03 -0.05 -32.62
N ARG A 207 7.62 -1.24 -32.79
CA ARG A 207 7.73 -2.24 -31.72
C ARG A 207 8.49 -1.69 -30.52
N ASP A 208 9.62 -1.04 -30.76
CA ASP A 208 10.46 -0.49 -29.70
C ASP A 208 9.76 0.68 -28.98
N TYR A 209 9.02 1.52 -29.72
CA TYR A 209 8.17 2.56 -29.15
C TYR A 209 7.05 1.98 -28.25
N VAL A 210 6.30 0.99 -28.74
CA VAL A 210 5.23 0.35 -27.94
C VAL A 210 5.80 -0.31 -26.69
N PHE A 211 6.98 -0.91 -26.78
CA PHE A 211 7.65 -1.46 -25.61
C PHE A 211 8.02 -0.38 -24.59
N LYS A 212 8.50 0.79 -25.03
CA LYS A 212 8.71 1.93 -24.13
C LYS A 212 7.40 2.34 -23.42
N GLN A 213 6.27 2.37 -24.13
CA GLN A 213 4.97 2.63 -23.51
C GLN A 213 4.53 1.54 -22.50
N VAL A 214 4.95 0.29 -22.69
CA VAL A 214 4.78 -0.77 -21.67
C VAL A 214 5.57 -0.43 -20.42
N GLN A 215 6.84 -0.06 -20.55
CA GLN A 215 7.71 0.28 -19.42
C GLN A 215 7.19 1.51 -18.66
N GLU A 216 6.70 2.53 -19.37
CA GLU A 216 6.06 3.70 -18.77
C GLU A 216 4.80 3.31 -17.97
N ALA A 217 3.97 2.40 -18.48
CA ALA A 217 2.80 1.92 -17.77
C ALA A 217 3.17 1.11 -16.51
N ILE A 218 4.20 0.25 -16.58
CA ILE A 218 4.73 -0.50 -15.44
C ILE A 218 5.26 0.45 -14.36
N ALA A 219 6.04 1.46 -14.76
CA ALA A 219 6.53 2.51 -13.86
C ALA A 219 5.38 3.29 -13.21
N GLY A 220 4.33 3.61 -13.98
CA GLY A 220 3.12 4.25 -13.46
C GLY A 220 2.44 3.44 -12.36
N ILE A 221 2.29 2.11 -12.54
CA ILE A 221 1.71 1.23 -11.50
C ILE A 221 2.61 1.22 -10.25
N SER A 222 3.93 1.10 -10.44
CA SER A 222 4.92 1.08 -9.35
C SER A 222 4.86 2.36 -8.51
N ASN A 223 4.85 3.52 -9.16
CA ASN A 223 4.84 4.82 -8.50
C ASN A 223 3.52 5.05 -7.73
N ALA A 224 2.38 4.77 -8.37
CA ALA A 224 1.08 4.94 -7.74
C ALA A 224 0.88 3.97 -6.55
N ALA A 225 1.45 2.76 -6.61
CA ALA A 225 1.36 1.78 -5.54
C ALA A 225 2.20 2.12 -4.30
N GLN A 226 3.36 2.74 -4.50
CA GLN A 226 4.26 3.13 -3.41
C GLN A 226 3.77 4.38 -2.67
N ALA A 227 2.81 5.12 -3.24
CA ALA A 227 2.13 6.25 -2.62
C ALA A 227 3.08 7.09 -1.74
N THR A 228 4.22 7.49 -2.32
CA THR A 228 5.07 8.49 -1.71
C THR A 228 4.18 9.70 -1.50
N SER A 229 3.79 9.94 -0.24
CA SER A 229 3.13 11.18 0.13
C SER A 229 4.02 12.28 -0.44
N PRO A 230 3.51 13.19 -1.28
CA PRO A 230 4.25 14.39 -1.58
C PRO A 230 4.24 15.18 -0.28
N THR A 231 5.14 14.86 0.64
CA THR A 231 5.79 15.90 1.42
C THR A 231 6.46 16.77 0.38
N ASP A 232 5.82 17.91 0.10
CA ASP A 232 6.34 19.11 -0.53
C ASP A 232 7.53 18.87 -1.48
N GLU A 233 7.29 18.89 -2.81
CA GLU A 233 8.20 19.55 -3.79
C GLU A 233 7.94 19.28 -5.28
N ASN A 234 6.88 18.58 -5.71
CA ASN A 234 6.66 18.48 -7.17
C ASN A 234 5.20 18.35 -7.63
N LYS A 235 4.36 19.33 -7.29
CA LYS A 235 3.23 19.70 -8.17
C LYS A 235 3.70 20.75 -9.18
N GLY A 236 4.62 20.36 -10.05
CA GLY A 236 4.61 20.88 -11.41
C GLY A 236 3.32 20.39 -12.06
N HIS A 237 2.24 21.17 -11.92
CA HIS A 237 1.04 21.04 -12.72
C HIS A 237 1.44 21.26 -14.19
N THR A 238 1.88 20.23 -14.90
CA THR A 238 1.81 20.23 -16.36
C THR A 238 0.39 19.85 -16.76
N GLY A 239 -0.55 20.69 -16.30
CA GLY A 239 -1.95 20.60 -16.66
C GLY A 239 -2.12 21.29 -18.01
N ILE A 240 -2.59 20.54 -18.99
CA ILE A 240 -3.09 20.98 -20.30
C ILE A 240 -4.03 22.21 -20.22
N GLY A 241 -4.55 22.56 -19.03
CA GLY A 241 -5.32 23.76 -18.75
C GLY A 241 -4.55 25.09 -18.67
N GLU A 242 -3.25 25.12 -18.39
CA GLU A 242 -2.48 26.38 -18.41
C GLU A 242 -2.29 26.90 -19.85
N LEU A 243 -2.12 25.99 -20.83
CA LEU A 243 -2.02 26.36 -22.23
C LEU A 243 -3.35 26.92 -22.76
N ALA A 244 -4.48 26.35 -22.32
CA ALA A 244 -5.81 26.84 -22.67
C ALA A 244 -6.12 28.20 -22.00
N ALA A 245 -5.65 28.42 -20.77
CA ALA A 245 -5.77 29.70 -20.08
C ALA A 245 -4.90 30.79 -20.73
N ALA A 246 -3.66 30.47 -21.12
CA ALA A 246 -2.76 31.38 -21.82
C ALA A 246 -3.27 31.74 -23.24
N LEU A 247 -3.91 30.79 -23.94
CA LEU A 247 -4.57 31.07 -25.22
C LEU A 247 -5.77 32.02 -25.07
N ASN A 248 -6.54 31.89 -23.99
CA ASN A 248 -7.67 32.78 -23.73
C ASN A 248 -7.24 34.20 -23.33
N GLU A 249 -6.10 34.37 -22.65
CA GLU A 249 -5.56 35.70 -22.34
C GLU A 249 -4.99 36.41 -23.58
N PHE A 250 -4.48 35.67 -24.56
CA PHE A 250 -3.99 36.25 -25.82
C PHE A 250 -5.12 36.83 -26.68
N ASP A 251 -6.30 36.19 -26.68
CA ASP A 251 -7.47 36.61 -27.46
C ASP A 251 -8.19 37.85 -26.89
N VAL A 252 -7.94 38.19 -25.62
CA VAL A 252 -8.48 39.40 -24.97
C VAL A 252 -7.56 40.62 -25.19
N SER A 253 -6.36 40.40 -25.72
CA SER A 253 -5.31 41.41 -25.86
C SER A 253 -5.11 41.94 -27.29
N ILE A 254 -6.01 41.60 -28.23
CA ILE A 254 -6.03 42.13 -29.61
C ILE A 254 -7.29 42.98 -29.83
#